data_AF-A0A920RTG5-F1
#
_entry.id   AF-A0A920RTG5-F1
#
_cell.length_a   1.000
_cell.length_b   1.000
_cell.length_c   1.000
_cell.angle_alpha   90.00
_cell.angle_beta   90.00
_cell.angle_gamma   90.00
#
_symmetry.space_group_name_H-M   'P 1'
#
loop_
_entity.id
_entity.type
_entity.pdbx_description
1 polymer ?
#
loop_
_entity_poly.entity_id
_entity_poly.type
_entity_poly.pdbx_seq_one_letter_code
_entity_poly.pdbx_strand_id
1 'polypeptide(L)'
;MWAIELLGHHTPTAHLLIVGDGPERTRLEQVAEQVGCRQRVRFAGHRDDVPDIWAASDVAWLASDFEGQSNSLMEAMAAGLPVVASDISPNAELVTDGVTGSLVPVGDAAAFARCTVGLLESPEHGPQPGPGRPAENDRGVQRPVGH
;
A
#
# COMPACT_ATOMS: atom_id res chain seq x y z
N MET A 1 8.85 -0.38 -10.50
CA MET A 1 10.18 -0.93 -10.86
C MET A 1 11.28 0.10 -10.74
N TRP A 2 11.27 1.19 -11.52
CA TRP A 2 12.25 2.29 -11.38
C TRP A 2 12.44 2.79 -9.94
N ALA A 3 11.33 2.93 -9.19
CA ALA A 3 11.39 3.31 -7.77
C ALA A 3 12.17 2.32 -6.90
N ILE A 4 12.07 1.01 -7.17
CA ILE A 4 12.83 -0.03 -6.46
C ILE A 4 14.31 0.02 -6.80
N GLU A 5 14.65 0.34 -8.06
CA GLU A 5 16.05 0.52 -8.42
C GLU A 5 16.66 1.74 -7.72
N LEU A 6 15.95 2.86 -7.72
CA LEU A 6 16.36 4.05 -6.97
C LEU A 6 16.52 3.76 -5.47
N LEU A 7 15.55 3.07 -4.87
CA LEU A 7 15.64 2.60 -3.48
C LEU A 7 16.86 1.73 -3.25
N GLY A 8 17.18 0.87 -4.22
CA GLY A 8 18.29 -0.05 -4.13
C GLY A 8 19.67 0.60 -3.98
N HIS A 9 19.81 1.89 -4.34
CA HIS A 9 21.04 2.66 -4.12
C HIS A 9 21.14 3.22 -2.69
N HIS A 10 20.00 3.46 -2.04
CA HIS A 10 19.94 4.06 -0.70
C HIS A 10 19.74 3.01 0.39
N THR A 11 18.86 2.04 0.14
CA THR A 11 18.51 0.92 1.04
C THR A 11 18.71 -0.40 0.30
N PRO A 12 19.96 -0.92 0.19
CA PRO A 12 20.25 -2.11 -0.62
C PRO A 12 19.53 -3.38 -0.17
N THR A 13 19.10 -3.43 1.10
CA THR A 13 18.37 -4.55 1.71
C THR A 13 16.86 -4.51 1.46
N ALA A 14 16.33 -3.42 0.88
CA ALA A 14 14.91 -3.29 0.58
C ALA A 14 14.49 -4.25 -0.54
N HIS A 15 13.36 -4.92 -0.34
CA HIS A 15 12.74 -5.82 -1.31
C HIS A 15 11.30 -5.42 -1.54
N LEU A 16 10.84 -5.52 -2.79
CA LEU A 16 9.44 -5.35 -3.14
C LEU A 16 8.77 -6.71 -3.29
N LEU A 17 7.72 -6.94 -2.51
CA LEU A 17 6.81 -8.06 -2.71
C LEU A 17 5.57 -7.56 -3.45
N ILE A 18 5.29 -8.16 -4.60
CA ILE A 18 4.05 -7.92 -5.38
C ILE A 18 3.15 -9.13 -5.16
N VAL A 19 2.03 -8.89 -4.50
CA VAL A 19 1.00 -9.88 -4.19
C VAL A 19 -0.16 -9.73 -5.16
N GLY A 20 -0.70 -10.85 -5.62
CA GLY A 20 -1.72 -10.92 -6.66
C GLY A 20 -1.16 -11.41 -7.98
N ASP A 21 -2.07 -11.80 -8.86
CA ASP A 21 -1.79 -12.14 -10.26
C ASP A 21 -2.50 -11.14 -11.17
N GLY A 22 -1.99 -11.01 -12.41
CA GLY A 22 -2.59 -10.15 -13.40
C GLY A 22 -1.89 -10.25 -14.74
N PRO A 23 -2.52 -9.75 -15.81
CA PRO A 23 -1.98 -9.82 -17.17
C PRO A 23 -0.64 -9.09 -17.31
N GLU A 24 -0.41 -8.06 -16.48
CA GLU A 24 0.84 -7.27 -16.53
C GLU A 24 2.03 -7.95 -15.85
N ARG A 25 1.87 -9.13 -15.22
CA ARG A 25 2.97 -9.81 -14.50
C ARG A 25 4.20 -9.99 -15.38
N THR A 26 4.05 -10.60 -16.55
CA THR A 26 5.17 -10.86 -17.48
C THR A 26 5.87 -9.57 -17.88
N ARG A 27 5.09 -8.52 -18.15
CA ARG A 27 5.64 -7.19 -18.49
C ARG A 27 6.43 -6.60 -17.32
N LEU A 28 5.90 -6.68 -16.11
CA LEU A 28 6.55 -6.19 -14.90
C LEU A 28 7.85 -6.93 -14.60
N GLU A 29 7.89 -8.25 -14.80
CA GLU A 29 9.09 -9.07 -14.70
C GLU A 29 10.15 -8.61 -15.71
N GLN A 30 9.78 -8.41 -16.98
CA GLN A 30 10.67 -7.90 -18.03
C GLN A 30 11.20 -6.49 -17.71
N VAL A 31 10.34 -5.58 -17.24
CA VAL A 31 10.77 -4.24 -16.84
C VAL A 31 11.74 -4.31 -15.66
N ALA A 32 11.49 -5.20 -14.69
CA ALA A 32 12.40 -5.37 -13.56
C ALA A 32 13.79 -5.91 -13.99
N GLU A 33 13.85 -6.76 -15.01
CA GLU A 33 15.10 -7.20 -15.62
C GLU A 33 15.81 -6.06 -16.35
N GLN A 34 15.10 -5.32 -17.20
CA GLN A 34 15.66 -4.21 -17.99
C GLN A 34 16.21 -3.08 -17.10
N VAL A 35 15.53 -2.79 -15.99
CA VAL A 35 15.93 -1.75 -15.05
C VAL A 35 17.02 -2.25 -14.08
N GLY A 36 17.26 -3.57 -13.99
CA GLY A 36 18.30 -4.14 -13.13
C GLY A 36 17.85 -4.45 -11.70
N CYS A 37 16.58 -4.20 -11.35
CA CYS A 37 16.07 -4.42 -9.99
C CYS A 37 15.48 -5.81 -9.75
N ARG A 38 15.52 -6.73 -10.73
CA ARG A 38 14.85 -8.03 -10.69
C ARG A 38 15.12 -8.84 -9.42
N GLN A 39 16.35 -8.79 -8.89
CA GLN A 39 16.74 -9.54 -7.69
C GLN A 39 16.04 -9.05 -6.41
N ARG A 40 15.60 -7.78 -6.41
CA ARG A 40 14.91 -7.13 -5.29
C ARG A 40 13.39 -7.19 -5.41
N VAL A 41 12.85 -7.77 -6.49
CA VAL A 41 11.41 -7.89 -6.70
C VAL A 41 10.99 -9.35 -6.61
N ARG A 42 9.97 -9.63 -5.79
CA ARG A 42 9.34 -10.93 -5.64
C ARG A 42 7.90 -10.83 -6.09
N PHE A 43 7.51 -11.66 -7.05
CA PHE A 43 6.13 -11.81 -7.48
C PHE A 43 5.57 -13.03 -6.76
N ALA A 44 4.69 -12.81 -5.80
CA ALA A 44 4.13 -13.87 -4.95
C ALA A 44 2.98 -14.63 -5.64
N GLY A 45 2.39 -14.04 -6.67
CA GLY A 45 1.12 -14.49 -7.23
C GLY A 45 -0.03 -14.27 -6.25
N HIS A 46 -1.16 -14.93 -6.49
CA HIS A 46 -2.29 -14.93 -5.58
C HIS A 46 -1.93 -15.51 -4.20
N ARG A 47 -2.46 -14.88 -3.14
CA ARG A 47 -2.19 -15.22 -1.73
C ARG A 47 -3.46 -15.01 -0.91
N ASP A 48 -3.70 -15.92 0.03
CA ASP A 48 -4.81 -15.86 0.99
C ASP A 48 -4.38 -15.31 2.36
N ASP A 49 -3.07 -15.21 2.61
CA ASP A 49 -2.47 -14.75 3.85
C ASP A 49 -2.00 -13.29 3.78
N VAL A 50 -2.76 -12.45 3.06
CA VAL A 50 -2.50 -11.01 2.92
C VAL A 50 -2.37 -10.29 4.27
N PRO A 51 -3.19 -10.58 5.30
CA PRO A 51 -3.01 -9.96 6.62
C PRO A 51 -1.64 -10.25 7.25
N ASP A 52 -1.13 -11.48 7.13
CA ASP A 52 0.19 -11.85 7.65
C ASP A 52 1.31 -11.19 6.84
N ILE A 53 1.12 -11.04 5.52
CA ILE A 53 2.04 -10.31 4.66
C ILE A 53 2.10 -8.84 5.07
N TRP A 54 0.97 -8.19 5.34
CA TRP A 54 0.96 -6.82 5.86
C TRP A 54 1.66 -6.72 7.19
N ALA A 55 1.39 -7.62 8.14
CA ALA A 55 2.06 -7.63 9.44
C ALA A 55 3.59 -7.82 9.36
N ALA A 56 4.08 -8.46 8.29
CA ALA A 56 5.50 -8.68 8.03
C ALA A 56 6.15 -7.62 7.11
N SER A 57 5.42 -6.59 6.70
CA SER A 57 5.89 -5.53 5.80
C SER A 57 6.26 -4.25 6.57
N ASP A 58 7.15 -3.44 5.99
CA ASP A 58 7.53 -2.14 6.57
C ASP A 58 6.73 -0.97 6.00
N VAL A 59 6.39 -1.02 4.69
CA VAL A 59 5.70 0.04 3.95
C VAL A 59 4.79 -0.59 2.90
N ALA A 60 3.57 -0.08 2.73
CA ALA A 60 2.65 -0.50 1.67
C ALA A 60 2.63 0.50 0.50
N TRP A 61 2.64 -0.01 -0.72
CA TRP A 61 2.59 0.80 -1.96
C TRP A 61 1.28 0.57 -2.71
N LEU A 62 0.64 1.65 -3.14
CA LEU A 62 -0.44 1.61 -4.12
C LEU A 62 -0.15 2.55 -5.30
N ALA A 63 0.47 2.02 -6.35
CA ALA A 63 0.94 2.77 -7.51
C ALA A 63 -0.01 2.70 -8.71
N SER A 64 -1.30 2.96 -8.46
CA SER A 64 -2.36 2.91 -9.48
C SER A 64 -2.62 4.27 -10.13
N ASP A 65 -3.08 4.27 -11.38
CA ASP A 65 -3.57 5.45 -12.10
C ASP A 65 -5.10 5.57 -12.09
N PHE A 66 -5.79 4.45 -11.81
CA PHE A 66 -7.23 4.38 -11.63
C PHE A 66 -7.59 3.36 -10.55
N GLU A 67 -8.54 3.70 -9.69
CA GLU A 67 -9.08 2.82 -8.66
C GLU A 67 -10.60 2.97 -8.58
N GLY A 68 -11.30 1.86 -8.38
CA GLY A 68 -12.72 1.87 -8.05
C GLY A 68 -12.94 2.08 -6.55
N GLN A 69 -12.33 1.21 -5.74
CA GLN A 69 -12.23 1.31 -4.29
C GLN A 69 -10.85 0.79 -3.87
N SER A 70 -10.11 1.57 -3.08
CA SER A 70 -8.74 1.24 -2.67
C SER A 70 -8.72 0.23 -1.51
N ASN A 71 -9.27 -0.96 -1.71
CA ASN A 71 -9.40 -1.98 -0.66
C ASN A 71 -8.04 -2.38 -0.06
N SER A 72 -7.04 -2.65 -0.90
CA SER A 72 -5.70 -3.01 -0.45
C SER A 72 -5.04 -1.88 0.36
N LEU A 73 -5.36 -0.61 0.06
CA LEU A 73 -4.89 0.54 0.84
C LEU A 73 -5.54 0.57 2.22
N MET A 74 -6.85 0.37 2.29
CA MET A 74 -7.58 0.30 3.56
C MET A 74 -7.09 -0.86 4.44
N GLU A 75 -6.85 -2.03 3.85
CA GLU A 75 -6.29 -3.18 4.56
C GLU A 75 -4.90 -2.89 5.11
N ALA A 76 -4.02 -2.27 4.31
CA ALA A 76 -2.68 -1.89 4.76
C ALA A 76 -2.71 -0.87 5.90
N MET A 77 -3.57 0.16 5.79
CA MET A 77 -3.77 1.15 6.85
C MET A 77 -4.35 0.51 8.12
N ALA A 78 -5.27 -0.45 8.00
CA ALA A 78 -5.83 -1.19 9.13
C ALA A 78 -4.79 -2.08 9.82
N ALA A 79 -3.78 -2.55 9.08
CA ALA A 79 -2.61 -3.24 9.63
C ALA A 79 -1.58 -2.29 10.27
N GLY A 80 -1.82 -0.96 10.24
CA GLY A 80 -0.92 0.04 10.80
C GLY A 80 0.30 0.36 9.94
N LEU A 81 0.30 -0.07 8.67
CA LEU A 81 1.42 0.18 7.77
C LEU A 81 1.43 1.63 7.26
N PRO A 82 2.58 2.31 7.25
CA PRO A 82 2.73 3.53 6.46
C PRO A 82 2.49 3.22 4.98
N VAL A 83 1.73 4.08 4.33
CA VAL A 83 1.34 3.92 2.93
C VAL A 83 1.98 4.99 2.05
N VAL A 84 2.46 4.58 0.87
CA VAL A 84 2.81 5.49 -0.23
C VAL A 84 1.87 5.17 -1.38
N ALA A 85 1.05 6.13 -1.79
CA ALA A 85 0.00 5.90 -2.77
C ALA A 85 0.00 7.00 -3.85
N SER A 86 -0.39 6.64 -5.07
CA SER A 86 -0.60 7.62 -6.13
C SER A 86 -1.67 8.65 -5.71
N ASP A 87 -1.43 9.92 -6.02
CA ASP A 87 -2.35 11.03 -5.78
C ASP A 87 -3.49 11.01 -6.81
N ILE A 88 -4.49 10.19 -6.51
CA ILE A 88 -5.75 10.07 -7.22
C ILE A 88 -6.90 10.21 -6.22
N SER A 89 -8.07 10.67 -6.67
CA SER A 89 -9.22 10.97 -5.79
C SER A 89 -9.51 9.87 -4.76
N PRO A 90 -9.60 8.58 -5.13
CA PRO A 90 -9.89 7.52 -4.14
C PRO A 90 -8.84 7.37 -3.04
N ASN A 91 -7.57 7.62 -3.36
CA ASN A 91 -6.48 7.54 -2.37
C ASN A 91 -6.43 8.78 -1.50
N ALA A 92 -6.66 9.97 -2.09
CA ALA A 92 -6.68 11.24 -1.36
C ALA A 92 -7.84 11.35 -0.36
N GLU A 93 -8.93 10.59 -0.57
CA GLU A 93 -10.02 10.46 0.41
C GLU A 93 -9.64 9.65 1.66
N LEU A 94 -8.62 8.79 1.55
CA LEU A 94 -8.19 7.89 2.63
C LEU A 94 -6.90 8.37 3.31
N VAL A 95 -5.97 8.92 2.54
CA VAL A 95 -4.62 9.27 3.01
C VAL A 95 -4.53 10.78 3.22
N THR A 96 -4.20 11.17 4.46
CA THR A 96 -3.76 12.53 4.75
C THR A 96 -2.24 12.60 4.58
N ASP A 97 -1.79 13.28 3.54
CA ASP A 97 -0.37 13.41 3.19
C ASP A 97 0.46 13.96 4.37
N GLY A 98 1.58 13.29 4.66
CA GLY A 98 2.46 13.60 5.79
C GLY A 98 1.92 13.23 7.17
N VAL A 99 0.70 12.69 7.28
CA VAL A 99 0.06 12.33 8.56
C VAL A 99 -0.23 10.83 8.64
N THR A 100 -0.96 10.29 7.67
CA THR A 100 -1.34 8.86 7.64
C THR A 100 -0.64 8.09 6.51
N GLY A 101 0.22 8.76 5.74
CA GLY A 101 0.94 8.21 4.60
C GLY A 101 1.51 9.32 3.71
N SER A 102 1.90 8.97 2.49
CA SER A 102 2.37 9.91 1.48
C SER A 102 1.59 9.76 0.18
N LEU A 103 1.12 10.88 -0.36
CA LEU A 103 0.52 10.94 -1.70
C LEU A 103 1.57 11.43 -2.70
N VAL A 104 1.73 10.69 -3.80
CA VAL A 104 2.74 10.97 -4.82
C VAL A 104 2.14 11.08 -6.21
N PRO A 105 2.60 11.97 -7.09
CA PRO A 105 2.06 12.08 -8.44
C PRO A 105 2.10 10.74 -9.20
N VAL A 106 1.05 10.46 -9.98
CA VAL A 106 0.99 9.25 -10.81
C VAL A 106 2.21 9.16 -11.72
N GLY A 107 2.91 8.02 -11.67
CA GLY A 107 4.10 7.76 -12.48
C GLY A 107 5.41 8.35 -11.95
N ASP A 108 5.40 9.11 -10.84
CA ASP A 108 6.63 9.65 -10.24
C ASP A 108 7.35 8.58 -9.38
N ALA A 109 8.12 7.75 -10.06
CA ALA A 109 8.94 6.72 -9.43
C ALA A 109 9.96 7.29 -8.42
N ALA A 110 10.45 8.51 -8.65
CA ALA A 110 11.43 9.13 -7.76
C ALA A 110 10.75 9.59 -6.45
N ALA A 111 9.53 10.10 -6.52
CA ALA A 111 8.72 10.43 -5.34
C ALA A 111 8.42 9.17 -4.51
N PHE A 112 7.97 8.07 -5.14
CA PHE A 112 7.77 6.78 -4.46
C PHE A 112 9.02 6.34 -3.68
N ALA A 113 10.18 6.39 -4.31
CA ALA A 113 11.44 6.02 -3.68
C ALA A 113 11.77 6.95 -2.50
N ARG A 114 11.72 8.28 -2.68
CA ARG A 114 12.04 9.25 -1.62
C ARG A 114 11.13 9.12 -0.41
N CYS A 115 9.81 9.04 -0.60
CA CYS A 115 8.86 8.87 0.49
C CYS A 115 9.13 7.56 1.26
N THR A 116 9.42 6.49 0.54
CA THR A 116 9.71 5.19 1.16
C THR A 116 11.01 5.21 1.97
N VAL A 117 12.07 5.86 1.49
CA VAL A 117 13.30 6.08 2.28
C VAL A 117 12.96 6.79 3.59
N GLY A 118 12.23 7.90 3.52
CA GLY A 118 11.88 8.67 4.72
C GLY A 118 11.10 7.85 5.75
N LEU A 119 10.17 7.01 5.29
CA LEU A 119 9.39 6.11 6.15
C LEU A 119 10.26 5.01 6.78
N LEU A 120 11.18 4.42 6.03
CA LEU A 120 12.09 3.38 6.53
C LEU A 120 13.14 3.93 7.51
N GLU A 121 13.57 5.17 7.34
CA GLU A 121 14.56 5.82 8.23
C GLU A 121 13.93 6.39 9.51
N SER A 122 12.62 6.65 9.51
CA SER A 122 11.89 7.25 10.63
C SER A 122 10.68 6.39 11.05
N PRO A 123 10.89 5.15 11.52
CA PRO A 123 9.81 4.20 11.82
C PRO A 123 8.86 4.66 12.93
N GLU A 124 9.27 5.64 13.76
CA GLU A 124 8.43 6.25 14.80
C GLU A 124 7.28 7.12 14.24
N HIS A 125 7.29 7.43 12.94
CA HIS A 125 6.25 8.18 12.24
C HIS A 125 5.28 7.26 11.45
N GLY A 126 5.20 5.98 11.82
CA GLY A 126 4.16 5.09 11.32
C GLY A 126 2.77 5.72 11.51
N PRO A 127 1.83 5.53 10.57
CA PRO A 127 0.57 6.24 10.57
C PRO A 127 -0.20 5.96 11.85
N GLN A 128 -0.73 7.02 12.44
CA GLN A 128 -1.76 6.88 13.46
C GLN A 128 -2.96 6.18 12.80
N PRO A 129 -3.55 5.15 13.41
CA PRO A 129 -4.76 4.55 12.88
C PRO A 129 -5.80 5.67 12.70
N GLY A 130 -6.25 5.87 11.46
CA GLY A 130 -7.33 6.81 11.16
C GLY A 130 -8.55 6.49 12.02
N PRO A 131 -9.46 7.45 12.26
CA PRO A 131 -10.62 7.20 13.09
C PRO A 131 -11.43 6.07 12.46
N GLY A 132 -11.32 4.87 13.03
CA GLY A 132 -12.11 3.73 12.63
C GLY A 132 -13.57 4.17 12.64
N ARG A 133 -14.23 4.05 11.49
CA ARG A 133 -15.65 4.37 11.36
C ARG A 133 -16.37 3.65 12.52
N PRO A 134 -17.09 4.37 13.40
CA PRO A 134 -17.66 3.73 14.58
C PRO A 134 -18.56 2.58 14.11
N ALA A 135 -18.37 1.42 14.73
CA ALA A 135 -19.20 0.25 14.52
C ALA A 135 -20.67 0.71 14.60
N GLU A 136 -21.36 0.62 13.46
CA GLU A 136 -22.76 0.98 13.35
C GLU A 136 -23.51 -0.03 14.21
N ASN A 137 -23.78 0.38 15.45
CA ASN A 137 -24.38 -0.44 16.48
C ASN A 137 -25.74 -0.92 15.96
N ASP A 138 -25.84 -2.22 15.76
CA ASP A 138 -27.02 -2.97 15.35
C ASP A 138 -28.13 -2.69 16.37
N ARG A 139 -28.90 -1.62 16.13
CA ARG A 139 -30.08 -1.33 16.93
C ARG A 139 -31.13 -2.34 16.52
N GLY A 140 -31.17 -3.40 17.32
CA GLY A 140 -32.16 -4.45 17.25
C GLY A 140 -33.56 -3.89 16.98
N VAL A 141 -34.13 -4.34 15.87
CA VAL A 141 -35.56 -4.25 15.62
C VAL A 141 -36.24 -5.19 16.61
N GLN A 142 -36.57 -4.66 17.78
CA GLN A 142 -37.59 -5.25 18.64
C GLN A 142 -38.93 -5.20 17.88
N ARG A 143 -39.41 -6.38 17.49
CA ARG A 143 -40.77 -6.58 17.00
C ARG A 143 -41.74 -6.25 18.16
N PRO A 144 -42.80 -5.45 17.95
CA PRO A 144 -43.84 -5.35 18.95
C PRO A 144 -44.73 -6.60 18.87
N VAL A 145 -44.91 -7.23 20.03
CA VAL A 145 -45.95 -8.22 20.33
C VAL A 145 -47.13 -7.48 20.97
N GLY A 146 -48.35 -7.80 20.54
CA GLY A 146 -49.62 -7.38 21.17
C GLY A 146 -50.51 -6.56 20.21
N HIS A 147 -51.80 -6.82 20.03
CA HIS A 147 -52.78 -7.70 20.69
C HIS A 147 -53.81 -8.16 19.67
#